data_AF-A0A1Z7ZWP8-F1
#
_entry.id   AF-A0A1Z7ZWP8-F1
#
_cell.length_a   1.000
_cell.length_b   1.000
_cell.length_c   1.000
_cell.angle_alpha   90.00
_cell.angle_beta   90.00
_cell.angle_gamma   90.00
#
_symmetry.space_group_name_H-M   'P 1'
#
loop_
_entity.id
_entity.type
_entity.pdbx_description
1 polymer ?
#
loop_
_entity_poly.entity_id
_entity_poly.type
_entity_poly.pdbx_seq_one_letter_code
_entity_poly.pdbx_strand_id
1 'polypeptide(L)'
;MKNTLIILLLCTMSLWAKIVVADNDEVATKAVDDNNSTVTLEQKNINIYDVDIMIDEFKASMEGTVELVLFRPVGFTATLNEMPYSRKHSYLKRAIENFASESSIVATKGITVASATGRTLPVYIIDELAEGMEKHLSLNDEVIFEAYHVYNSKFGPGLLVYSWQKKTAPSMWQQWWATISETLTVSDASTDIKRTP
;
A
#
# COMPACT_ATOMS: atom_id res chain seq x y z
N MET A 1 -57.09 -8.79 -15.82
CA MET A 1 -57.79 -8.14 -14.69
C MET A 1 -56.77 -8.01 -13.57
N LYS A 2 -55.94 -6.95 -13.53
CA LYS A 2 -56.15 -5.66 -12.82
C LYS A 2 -56.75 -5.82 -11.40
N ASN A 3 -55.91 -5.65 -10.38
CA ASN A 3 -56.05 -4.74 -9.21
C ASN A 3 -54.89 -5.01 -8.22
N THR A 4 -53.86 -4.17 -8.10
CA THR A 4 -53.78 -2.88 -7.38
C THR A 4 -53.88 -3.05 -5.85
N LEU A 5 -52.79 -2.84 -5.10
CA LEU A 5 -52.72 -1.84 -4.02
C LEU A 5 -51.29 -1.64 -3.48
N ILE A 6 -50.81 -0.41 -3.63
CA ILE A 6 -49.67 0.20 -2.94
C ILE A 6 -50.18 0.69 -1.58
N ILE A 7 -49.47 0.39 -0.48
CA ILE A 7 -49.57 1.18 0.76
C ILE A 7 -48.15 1.39 1.33
N LEU A 8 -47.69 2.63 1.20
CA LEU A 8 -46.68 3.25 2.06
C LEU A 8 -47.15 3.19 3.52
N LEU A 9 -46.27 2.78 4.44
CA LEU A 9 -46.41 3.13 5.85
C LEU A 9 -45.15 3.89 6.31
N LEU A 10 -45.38 5.15 6.67
CA LEU A 10 -44.46 6.08 7.31
C LEU A 10 -44.23 5.74 8.80
N CYS A 11 -43.06 6.17 9.28
CA CYS A 11 -42.77 6.77 10.60
C CYS A 11 -43.05 5.98 11.89
N THR A 12 -41.98 5.81 12.70
CA THR A 12 -41.86 6.35 14.07
C THR A 12 -40.37 6.42 14.48
N MET A 13 -39.79 7.62 14.58
CA MET A 13 -39.34 8.31 15.82
C MET A 13 -38.03 7.74 16.42
N SER A 14 -36.94 8.49 16.61
CA SER A 14 -36.77 9.63 17.55
C SER A 14 -35.48 10.41 17.20
N LEU A 15 -35.48 11.76 17.13
CA LEU A 15 -35.17 12.73 18.22
C LEU A 15 -33.76 12.48 18.84
N TRP A 16 -32.76 13.37 18.98
CA TRP A 16 -32.54 14.83 19.06
C TRP A 16 -31.07 15.11 18.61
N ALA A 17 -30.54 16.30 18.35
CA ALA A 17 -30.80 17.64 18.86
C ALA A 17 -30.27 18.71 17.88
N LYS A 18 -30.96 19.85 17.82
CA LYS A 18 -30.39 21.12 17.39
C LYS A 18 -29.56 21.70 18.53
N ILE A 19 -28.45 22.38 18.22
CA ILE A 19 -27.98 23.56 18.95
C ILE A 19 -27.31 24.50 17.95
N VAL A 20 -27.73 25.76 17.98
CA VAL A 20 -27.08 26.96 17.45
C VAL A 20 -26.87 27.86 18.67
N VAL A 21 -25.70 28.51 18.77
CA VAL A 21 -25.48 29.92 19.17
C VAL A 21 -23.96 30.17 19.32
N ALA A 22 -23.57 31.42 19.05
CA ALA A 22 -22.26 31.95 18.75
C ALA A 22 -21.40 32.40 19.95
N ASP A 23 -20.12 32.63 19.62
CA ASP A 23 -19.10 33.60 20.11
C ASP A 23 -18.55 33.62 21.54
N ASN A 24 -17.20 33.68 21.57
CA ASN A 24 -16.21 34.20 22.54
C ASN A 24 -16.43 34.02 24.06
N ASP A 25 -15.58 33.21 24.71
CA ASP A 25 -14.39 33.69 25.43
C ASP A 25 -13.64 32.51 26.10
N GLU A 26 -12.34 32.72 26.24
CA GLU A 26 -11.29 31.90 26.85
C GLU A 26 -11.66 31.23 28.20
N VAL A 27 -11.32 29.94 28.38
CA VAL A 27 -10.64 29.36 29.56
C VAL A 27 -10.39 27.86 29.33
N ALA A 28 -9.13 27.47 29.52
CA ALA A 28 -8.59 26.13 29.36
C ALA A 28 -9.31 25.06 30.20
N THR A 29 -9.63 23.93 29.57
CA THR A 29 -9.59 22.61 30.22
C THR A 29 -9.21 21.57 29.17
N LYS A 30 -8.17 20.78 29.50
CA LYS A 30 -7.66 19.68 28.68
C LYS A 30 -8.73 18.61 28.50
N ALA A 31 -9.05 18.28 27.27
CA ALA A 31 -9.62 16.99 26.88
C ALA A 31 -8.74 16.44 25.76
N VAL A 32 -8.28 15.21 25.97
CA VAL A 32 -7.50 14.38 25.04
C VAL A 32 -8.39 14.12 23.83
N ASP A 33 -7.98 14.62 22.67
CA ASP A 33 -8.68 14.42 21.41
C ASP A 33 -7.82 13.46 20.56
N ASP A 34 -8.27 12.21 20.47
CA ASP A 34 -7.77 11.17 19.58
C ASP A 34 -8.09 11.58 18.13
N ASN A 35 -7.35 12.56 17.61
CA ASN A 35 -7.50 13.01 16.23
C ASN A 35 -6.35 12.49 15.38
N ASN A 36 -6.60 11.32 14.78
CA ASN A 36 -6.28 11.00 13.40
C ASN A 36 -5.06 11.74 12.84
N SER A 37 -3.87 11.16 13.04
CA SER A 37 -2.68 11.48 12.24
C SER A 37 -2.88 10.94 10.82
N THR A 38 -3.86 11.45 10.10
CA THR A 38 -3.83 11.46 8.64
C THR A 38 -2.69 12.37 8.24
N VAL A 39 -1.52 11.78 8.08
CA VAL A 39 -0.48 12.33 7.23
C VAL A 39 -1.11 12.40 5.84
N THR A 40 -1.63 13.57 5.48
CA THR A 40 -2.06 13.87 4.11
C THR A 40 -0.79 13.96 3.27
N LEU A 41 -0.26 12.80 2.88
CA LEU A 41 0.72 12.73 1.81
C LEU A 41 -0.07 13.05 0.54
N GLU A 42 0.16 14.26 0.01
CA GLU A 42 -0.27 14.60 -1.34
C GLU A 42 0.01 13.43 -2.28
N GLN A 43 -0.91 13.17 -3.20
CA GLN A 43 -0.90 12.07 -4.15
C GLN A 43 0.38 12.11 -5.00
N LYS A 44 1.47 11.64 -4.39
CA LYS A 44 2.82 11.68 -4.89
C LYS A 44 2.85 10.65 -6.01
N ASN A 45 3.29 11.05 -7.18
CA ASN A 45 3.50 10.09 -8.27
C ASN A 45 4.65 9.16 -7.84
N ILE A 46 4.30 7.99 -7.29
CA ILE A 46 5.25 6.99 -6.80
C ILE A 46 5.63 6.11 -7.98
N ASN A 47 6.92 6.08 -8.31
CA ASN A 47 7.42 5.15 -9.31
C ASN A 47 7.31 3.72 -8.79
N ILE A 48 6.66 2.85 -9.58
CA ILE A 48 6.51 1.43 -9.29
C ILE A 48 7.63 0.66 -10.01
N TYR A 49 8.36 -0.17 -9.27
CA TYR A 49 9.47 -0.97 -9.77
C TYR A 49 9.20 -2.46 -9.62
N ASP A 50 9.77 -3.24 -10.53
CA ASP A 50 9.87 -4.69 -10.39
C ASP A 50 10.96 -5.03 -9.35
N VAL A 51 10.73 -6.03 -8.51
CA VAL A 51 11.67 -6.40 -7.44
C VAL A 51 13.00 -6.89 -8.00
N ASP A 52 13.02 -7.60 -9.12
CA ASP A 52 14.27 -8.05 -9.74
C ASP A 52 15.09 -6.87 -10.24
N ILE A 53 14.43 -5.88 -10.86
CA ILE A 53 15.06 -4.60 -11.26
C ILE A 53 15.64 -3.90 -10.02
N MET A 54 14.88 -3.81 -8.92
CA MET A 54 15.37 -3.19 -7.70
C MET A 54 16.60 -3.92 -7.14
N ILE A 55 16.59 -5.25 -7.09
CA ILE A 55 17.72 -6.03 -6.59
C ILE A 55 18.96 -5.79 -7.47
N ASP A 56 18.80 -5.69 -8.79
CA ASP A 56 19.93 -5.57 -9.71
C ASP A 56 20.47 -4.15 -9.86
N GLU A 57 19.60 -3.16 -9.94
CA GLU A 57 19.97 -1.77 -10.23
C GLU A 57 20.20 -0.95 -8.96
N PHE A 58 19.55 -1.25 -7.84
CA PHE A 58 19.68 -0.44 -6.61
C PHE A 58 20.81 -0.99 -5.73
N LYS A 59 22.01 -0.99 -6.30
CA LYS A 59 23.26 -1.41 -5.64
C LYS A 59 24.18 -0.22 -5.43
N ALA A 60 25.06 -0.34 -4.43
CA ALA A 60 26.06 0.68 -4.20
C ALA A 60 27.01 0.74 -5.40
N SER A 61 27.38 1.94 -5.82
CA SER A 61 28.33 2.15 -6.93
C SER A 61 29.71 1.57 -6.64
N MET A 62 30.09 1.52 -5.36
CA MET A 62 31.32 0.91 -4.89
C MET A 62 31.06 -0.39 -4.12
N GLU A 63 31.84 -1.43 -4.42
CA GLU A 63 31.71 -2.70 -3.71
C GLU A 63 32.08 -2.54 -2.22
N GLY A 64 31.28 -3.15 -1.35
CA GLY A 64 31.49 -3.12 0.10
C GLY A 64 31.03 -1.83 0.80
N THR A 65 30.47 -0.86 0.07
CA THR A 65 29.91 0.36 0.65
C THR A 65 28.39 0.27 0.79
N VAL A 66 27.85 1.20 1.58
CA VAL A 66 26.42 1.47 1.67
C VAL A 66 26.22 2.95 1.34
N GLU A 67 25.39 3.23 0.35
CA GLU A 67 25.15 4.59 -0.15
C GLU A 67 23.75 5.03 0.26
N LEU A 68 23.65 6.08 1.07
CA LEU A 68 22.35 6.64 1.45
C LEU A 68 21.68 7.25 0.22
N VAL A 69 20.45 6.81 -0.03
CA VAL A 69 19.56 7.36 -1.04
C VAL A 69 18.56 8.22 -0.27
N LEU A 70 18.28 9.44 -0.73
CA LEU A 70 17.50 10.47 -0.03
C LEU A 70 16.01 10.10 0.18
N PHE A 71 15.73 9.00 0.89
CA PHE A 71 14.39 8.49 1.25
C PHE A 71 13.38 8.65 0.11
N ARG A 72 13.76 8.20 -1.09
CA ARG A 72 12.92 8.36 -2.28
C ARG A 72 11.72 7.42 -2.17
N PRO A 73 10.47 7.88 -2.29
CA PRO A 73 9.32 6.99 -2.28
C PRO A 73 9.32 6.11 -3.53
N VAL A 74 9.03 4.83 -3.34
CA VAL A 74 8.97 3.80 -4.38
C VAL A 74 7.83 2.84 -4.07
N GLY A 75 7.21 2.29 -5.11
CA GLY A 75 6.22 1.23 -5.01
C GLY A 75 6.75 -0.06 -5.64
N PHE A 76 6.29 -1.21 -5.19
CA PHE A 76 6.58 -2.49 -5.82
C PHE A 76 5.52 -3.53 -5.47
N THR A 77 5.34 -4.54 -6.31
CA THR A 77 4.51 -5.71 -6.01
C THR A 77 5.41 -6.90 -5.76
N ALA A 78 5.14 -7.67 -4.70
CA ALA A 78 5.94 -8.83 -4.35
C ALA A 78 5.11 -9.89 -3.61
N THR A 79 5.62 -11.11 -3.59
CA THR A 79 5.05 -12.19 -2.79
C THR A 79 5.62 -12.15 -1.37
N LEU A 80 4.77 -12.20 -0.35
CA LEU A 80 5.23 -12.29 1.04
C LEU A 80 5.85 -13.66 1.31
N ASN A 81 7.15 -13.71 1.56
CA ASN A 81 7.89 -14.96 1.78
C ASN A 81 8.16 -15.24 3.26
N GLU A 82 8.15 -14.21 4.11
CA GLU A 82 8.33 -14.32 5.55
C GLU A 82 7.54 -13.24 6.29
N MET A 83 6.85 -13.63 7.36
CA MET A 83 6.07 -12.74 8.23
C MET A 83 6.98 -11.76 8.99
N PRO A 84 6.44 -10.66 9.58
CA PRO A 84 7.23 -9.73 10.37
C PRO A 84 8.13 -10.41 11.41
N TYR A 85 9.42 -10.05 11.40
CA TYR A 85 10.44 -10.54 12.33
C TYR A 85 11.35 -9.43 12.83
N SER A 86 12.00 -9.65 13.98
CA SER A 86 12.97 -8.68 14.54
C SER A 86 14.23 -8.60 13.69
N ARG A 87 14.62 -7.38 13.29
CA ARG A 87 15.75 -7.14 12.40
C ARG A 87 16.76 -6.16 12.99
N LYS A 88 18.04 -6.36 12.62
CA LYS A 88 19.10 -5.38 12.90
C LYS A 88 18.83 -4.09 12.14
N HIS A 89 18.67 -3.00 12.89
CA HIS A 89 18.18 -1.72 12.38
C HIS A 89 19.07 -0.53 12.78
N SER A 90 20.27 -0.74 13.35
CA SER A 90 21.13 0.36 13.79
C SER A 90 21.49 1.35 12.67
N TYR A 91 21.75 0.85 11.46
CA TYR A 91 22.03 1.68 10.30
C TYR A 91 20.77 2.46 9.86
N LEU A 92 19.63 1.77 9.75
CA LEU A 92 18.36 2.38 9.35
C LEU A 92 17.93 3.45 10.36
N LYS A 93 18.03 3.17 11.66
CA LYS A 93 17.76 4.13 12.73
C LYS A 93 18.56 5.42 12.53
N ARG A 94 19.87 5.30 12.31
CA ARG A 94 20.74 6.46 12.05
C ARG A 94 20.35 7.20 10.77
N ALA A 95 19.95 6.48 9.73
CA ALA A 95 19.48 7.10 8.49
C ALA A 95 18.18 7.89 8.70
N ILE A 96 17.22 7.34 9.47
CA ILE A 96 15.96 8.01 9.82
C ILE A 96 16.25 9.26 10.66
N GLU A 97 17.08 9.14 11.71
CA GLU A 97 17.46 10.26 12.58
C GLU A 97 18.14 11.39 11.80
N ASN A 98 18.94 11.07 10.78
CA ASN A 98 19.59 12.07 9.93
C ASN A 98 18.63 12.75 8.95
N PHE A 99 17.62 12.03 8.45
CA PHE A 99 16.70 12.55 7.44
C PHE A 99 15.49 13.28 8.06
N ALA A 100 15.02 12.79 9.20
CA ALA A 100 13.88 13.31 9.93
C ALA A 100 14.18 13.24 11.43
N SER A 101 14.98 14.19 11.93
CA SER A 101 15.46 14.21 13.32
C SER A 101 14.36 14.26 14.38
N GLU A 102 13.16 14.69 14.01
CA GLU A 102 11.98 14.76 14.88
C GLU A 102 10.98 13.61 14.64
N SER A 103 11.33 12.65 13.77
CA SER A 103 10.47 11.53 13.44
C SER A 103 10.33 10.56 14.61
N SER A 104 9.09 10.17 14.90
CA SER A 104 8.77 9.07 15.83
C SER A 104 8.80 7.69 15.16
N ILE A 105 9.19 7.59 13.88
CA ILE A 105 9.20 6.32 13.14
C ILE A 105 10.14 5.32 13.80
N VAL A 106 9.58 4.17 14.17
CA VAL A 106 10.32 3.02 14.69
C VAL A 106 10.27 1.90 13.64
N ALA A 107 11.44 1.37 13.27
CA ALA A 107 11.58 0.32 12.26
C ALA A 107 12.56 -0.76 12.75
N THR A 108 12.14 -1.49 13.78
CA THR A 108 12.91 -2.63 14.34
C THR A 108 12.56 -3.95 13.68
N LYS A 109 11.46 -3.98 12.92
CA LYS A 109 10.98 -5.17 12.22
C LYS A 109 11.34 -5.19 10.73
N GLY A 110 11.31 -6.39 10.16
CA GLY A 110 11.42 -6.62 8.73
C GLY A 110 10.55 -7.76 8.27
N ILE A 111 10.44 -7.91 6.96
CA ILE A 111 9.81 -9.04 6.27
C ILE A 111 10.76 -9.50 5.16
N THR A 112 10.51 -10.67 4.62
CA THR A 112 11.17 -11.13 3.39
C THR A 112 10.12 -11.22 2.29
N VAL A 113 10.38 -10.58 1.15
CA VAL A 113 9.52 -10.65 -0.04
C VAL A 113 10.23 -11.40 -1.16
N ALA A 114 9.47 -11.99 -2.07
CA ALA A 114 9.99 -12.66 -3.26
C ALA A 114 9.49 -11.96 -4.53
N SER A 115 10.39 -11.85 -5.51
CA SER A 115 10.06 -11.42 -6.88
C SER A 115 9.32 -12.52 -7.64
N ALA A 116 8.80 -12.18 -8.82
CA ALA A 116 8.17 -13.15 -9.72
C ALA A 116 9.13 -14.28 -10.15
N THR A 117 10.44 -14.02 -10.18
CA THR A 117 11.47 -15.03 -10.48
C THR A 117 11.92 -15.83 -9.25
N GLY A 118 11.36 -15.56 -8.08
CA GLY A 118 11.67 -16.24 -6.82
C GLY A 118 12.89 -15.69 -6.08
N ARG A 119 13.47 -14.56 -6.52
CA ARG A 119 14.56 -13.91 -5.79
C ARG A 119 14.01 -13.20 -4.56
N THR A 120 14.67 -13.39 -3.42
CA THR A 120 14.21 -12.84 -2.14
C THR A 120 14.89 -11.52 -1.82
N LEU A 121 14.12 -10.55 -1.33
CA LEU A 121 14.60 -9.27 -0.84
C LEU A 121 14.11 -9.06 0.61
N PRO A 122 15.02 -8.97 1.59
CA PRO A 122 14.63 -8.64 2.96
C PRO A 122 14.41 -7.12 3.06
N VAL A 123 13.21 -6.70 3.45
CA VAL A 123 12.84 -5.27 3.61
C VAL A 123 12.54 -4.91 5.06
N TYR A 124 12.67 -3.64 5.42
CA TYR A 124 12.25 -3.12 6.71
C TYR A 124 10.79 -2.71 6.65
N ILE A 125 10.11 -2.79 7.79
CA ILE A 125 8.76 -2.25 7.94
C ILE A 125 8.75 -1.28 9.12
N ILE A 126 7.87 -0.28 9.03
CA ILE A 126 7.48 0.50 10.21
C ILE A 126 6.78 -0.46 11.20
N ASP A 127 7.14 -0.40 12.47
CA ASP A 127 6.73 -1.38 13.48
C ASP A 127 5.20 -1.45 13.64
N GLU A 128 4.52 -0.32 13.48
CA GLU A 128 3.06 -0.16 13.51
C GLU A 128 2.35 -0.99 12.43
N LEU A 129 3.03 -1.36 11.34
CA LEU A 129 2.46 -2.21 10.29
C LEU A 129 2.40 -3.69 10.68
N ALA A 130 3.24 -4.13 11.63
CA ALA A 130 3.49 -5.54 11.88
C ALA A 130 2.22 -6.28 12.33
N GLU A 131 1.47 -5.73 13.29
CA GLU A 131 0.23 -6.35 13.77
C GLU A 131 -0.81 -6.48 12.65
N GLY A 132 -0.97 -5.43 11.83
CA GLY A 132 -1.87 -5.44 10.68
C GLY A 132 -1.48 -6.50 9.66
N MET A 133 -0.19 -6.62 9.34
CA MET A 133 0.31 -7.66 8.44
C MET A 133 0.10 -9.06 9.00
N GLU A 134 0.42 -9.29 10.28
CA GLU A 134 0.24 -10.58 10.97
C GLU A 134 -1.23 -11.03 10.99
N LYS A 135 -2.17 -10.08 11.05
CA LYS A 135 -3.60 -10.36 11.09
C LYS A 135 -4.24 -10.60 9.72
N HIS A 136 -3.73 -9.96 8.67
CA HIS A 136 -4.43 -9.86 7.39
C HIS A 136 -3.69 -10.47 6.20
N LEU A 137 -2.41 -10.80 6.36
CA LEU A 137 -1.60 -11.44 5.33
C LEU A 137 -1.26 -12.88 5.73
N SER A 138 -0.96 -13.68 4.72
CA SER A 138 -0.43 -15.02 4.82
C SER A 138 0.79 -15.15 3.93
N LEU A 139 1.66 -16.10 4.24
CA LEU A 139 2.77 -16.44 3.35
C LEU A 139 2.22 -16.79 1.96
N ASN A 140 2.95 -16.38 0.94
CA ASN A 140 2.61 -16.47 -0.48
C ASN A 140 1.51 -15.52 -0.97
N ASP A 141 0.98 -14.64 -0.12
CA ASP A 141 0.12 -13.56 -0.61
C ASP A 141 0.91 -12.61 -1.52
N GLU A 142 0.31 -12.21 -2.64
CA GLU A 142 0.82 -11.12 -3.46
C GLU A 142 0.36 -9.79 -2.86
N VAL A 143 1.31 -8.88 -2.64
CA VAL A 143 1.10 -7.65 -1.90
C VAL A 143 1.74 -6.49 -2.65
N ILE A 144 1.01 -5.37 -2.70
CA ILE A 144 1.51 -4.09 -3.20
C ILE A 144 2.08 -3.34 -2.00
N PHE A 145 3.34 -2.94 -2.08
CA PHE A 145 4.05 -2.22 -1.04
C PHE A 145 4.40 -0.81 -1.51
N GLU A 146 4.27 0.15 -0.60
CA GLU A 146 4.90 1.46 -0.73
C GLU A 146 5.99 1.61 0.32
N ALA A 147 7.15 2.10 -0.11
CA ALA A 147 8.34 2.17 0.72
C ALA A 147 9.19 3.40 0.43
N TYR A 148 10.01 3.79 1.40
CA TYR A 148 11.14 4.67 1.18
C TYR A 148 12.35 3.84 0.78
N HIS A 149 12.99 4.23 -0.32
CA HIS A 149 14.32 3.76 -0.67
C HIS A 149 15.36 4.55 0.13
N VAL A 150 15.95 3.90 1.14
CA VAL A 150 16.80 4.53 2.15
C VAL A 150 18.28 4.45 1.79
N TYR A 151 18.72 3.31 1.26
CA TYR A 151 20.13 3.11 0.89
C TYR A 151 20.31 2.03 -0.15
N ASN A 152 21.42 2.09 -0.87
CA ASN A 152 21.92 1.02 -1.72
C ASN A 152 23.00 0.21 -0.98
N SER A 153 23.03 -1.11 -1.18
CA SER A 153 24.09 -1.98 -0.67
C SER A 153 24.48 -3.04 -1.69
N LYS A 154 25.54 -3.80 -1.41
CA LYS A 154 25.93 -4.93 -2.26
C LYS A 154 24.88 -6.04 -2.39
N PHE A 155 23.94 -6.10 -1.44
CA PHE A 155 22.86 -7.11 -1.41
C PHE A 155 21.54 -6.58 -1.98
N GLY A 156 21.55 -5.38 -2.57
CA GLY A 156 20.35 -4.68 -3.03
C GLY A 156 19.94 -3.55 -2.08
N PRO A 157 18.73 -3.00 -2.28
CA PRO A 157 18.30 -1.78 -1.60
C PRO A 157 17.85 -2.05 -0.16
N GLY A 158 18.12 -1.08 0.70
CA GLY A 158 17.45 -0.88 1.98
C GLY A 158 16.14 -0.16 1.76
N LEU A 159 15.03 -0.89 1.89
CA LEU A 159 13.67 -0.35 1.77
C LEU A 159 13.00 -0.30 3.13
N LEU A 160 12.30 0.80 3.41
CA LEU A 160 11.45 0.97 4.58
C LEU A 160 9.99 1.09 4.14
N VAL A 161 9.23 0.01 4.31
CA VAL A 161 7.80 -0.05 3.97
C VAL A 161 6.99 0.77 4.96
N TYR A 162 6.13 1.65 4.44
CA TYR A 162 5.22 2.48 5.23
C TYR A 162 3.75 2.24 4.89
N SER A 163 3.45 1.51 3.81
CA SER A 163 2.09 1.10 3.44
C SER A 163 2.10 -0.24 2.71
N TRP A 164 1.03 -1.00 2.84
CA TRP A 164 0.83 -2.27 2.13
C TRP A 164 -0.64 -2.47 1.79
N GLN A 165 -0.89 -3.18 0.70
CA GLN A 165 -2.22 -3.59 0.27
C GLN A 165 -2.15 -5.01 -0.29
N LYS A 166 -2.93 -5.93 0.29
CA LYS A 166 -3.08 -7.28 -0.27
C LYS A 166 -3.65 -7.17 -1.69
N LYS A 167 -2.93 -7.70 -2.67
CA LYS A 167 -3.44 -7.78 -4.04
C LYS A 167 -4.55 -8.83 -4.03
N THR A 168 -5.77 -8.36 -4.24
CA THR A 168 -6.91 -9.27 -4.28
C THR A 168 -6.97 -9.86 -5.69
N ALA A 169 -6.93 -11.19 -5.79
CA ALA A 169 -7.15 -11.86 -7.08
C ALA A 169 -8.52 -11.42 -7.62
N PRO A 170 -8.64 -11.13 -8.92
CA PRO A 170 -9.93 -10.80 -9.50
C PRO A 170 -10.90 -11.94 -9.22
N SER A 171 -12.10 -11.60 -8.76
CA SER A 171 -13.17 -12.58 -8.51
C SER A 171 -13.46 -13.41 -9.77
N MET A 172 -14.02 -14.62 -9.61
CA MET A 172 -14.42 -15.46 -10.75
C MET A 172 -15.27 -14.70 -11.77
N TRP A 173 -16.14 -13.79 -11.31
CA TRP A 173 -16.94 -12.92 -12.18
C TRP A 173 -16.08 -11.95 -13.00
N GLN A 174 -15.09 -11.31 -12.38
CA GLN A 174 -14.17 -10.41 -13.09
C GLN A 174 -13.32 -11.16 -14.12
N GLN A 175 -12.88 -12.38 -13.81
CA GLN A 175 -12.15 -13.24 -14.74
C GLN A 175 -13.03 -13.68 -15.93
N TRP A 176 -14.29 -14.03 -15.67
CA TRP A 176 -15.26 -14.37 -16.71
C TRP A 176 -15.54 -13.19 -17.66
N TRP A 177 -15.73 -11.98 -17.13
CA TRP A 177 -15.91 -10.78 -17.95
C TRP A 177 -14.68 -10.42 -18.78
N ALA A 178 -13.47 -10.60 -18.25
CA ALA A 178 -12.23 -10.38 -19.00
C ALA A 178 -12.13 -11.35 -20.19
N THR A 179 -12.44 -12.64 -19.97
CA THR A 179 -12.42 -13.68 -21.01
C THR A 179 -13.44 -13.39 -22.13
N ILE A 180 -14.64 -12.92 -21.78
CA ILE A 180 -15.65 -12.54 -22.77
C ILE A 180 -15.22 -11.29 -23.54
N SER A 181 -14.67 -10.29 -22.85
CA SER A 181 -14.22 -9.07 -23.51
C SER A 181 -13.08 -9.34 -24.50
N GLU A 182 -12.14 -10.23 -24.14
CA GLU A 182 -11.03 -10.63 -24.99
C GLU A 182 -11.46 -11.51 -26.18
N THR A 183 -12.46 -12.38 -26.01
CA THR A 183 -13.00 -13.15 -27.14
C THR A 183 -13.82 -12.30 -28.10
N LEU A 184 -14.49 -11.26 -27.61
CA LEU A 184 -15.23 -10.30 -28.44
C LEU A 184 -14.29 -9.38 -29.24
N THR A 185 -13.16 -8.95 -28.67
CA THR A 185 -12.16 -8.17 -29.42
C THR A 185 -11.48 -9.00 -30.51
N VAL A 186 -11.29 -10.31 -30.29
CA VAL A 186 -10.77 -11.23 -31.32
C VAL A 186 -11.82 -11.50 -32.41
N SER A 187 -13.12 -11.57 -32.08
CA SER A 187 -14.17 -11.77 -33.09
C SER A 187 -14.35 -10.56 -34.01
N ASP A 188 -14.26 -9.34 -33.47
CA ASP A 188 -14.40 -8.11 -34.27
C ASP A 188 -13.21 -7.88 -35.22
N ALA A 189 -12.00 -8.34 -34.87
CA ALA A 189 -10.84 -8.30 -35.74
C ALA A 189 -10.92 -9.30 -36.92
N SER A 190 -11.77 -10.33 -36.82
CA SER A 190 -11.91 -11.37 -37.85
C SER A 190 -12.92 -11.04 -38.96
N THR A 191 -13.72 -9.98 -38.79
CA THR A 191 -14.75 -9.59 -39.76
C THR A 191 -14.28 -8.67 -40.89
N ASP A 192 -13.00 -8.26 -40.92
CA ASP A 192 -12.50 -7.27 -41.91
C ASP A 192 -11.74 -7.87 -43.10
N ILE A 193 -11.90 -9.19 -43.37
CA ILE A 193 -11.34 -9.84 -44.57
C ILE A 193 -12.47 -10.55 -45.34
N LYS A 194 -13.31 -9.78 -46.04
CA LYS A 194 -13.93 -10.14 -47.35
C LYS A 194 -14.98 -9.10 -47.79
N ARG A 195 -14.51 -7.96 -48.29
CA ARG A 195 -15.13 -7.18 -49.37
C ARG A 195 -13.95 -6.48 -50.05
N THR A 196 -13.48 -6.89 -51.21
CA THR A 196 -14.04 -6.70 -52.57
C THR A 196 -13.07 -7.31 -53.59
N PRO A 197 -13.37 -7.34 -54.91
CA PRO A 197 -14.66 -7.13 -55.59
C PRO A 197 -15.29 -8.42 -56.13
#